data_AF-A0A927HX99-F1
#
_entry.id   AF-A0A927HX99-F1
#
_cell.length_a   1.000
_cell.length_b   1.000
_cell.length_c   1.000
_cell.angle_alpha   90.00
_cell.angle_beta   90.00
_cell.angle_gamma   90.00
#
_symmetry.space_group_name_H-M   'P 1'
#
loop_
_entity.id
_entity.type
_entity.pdbx_description
1 polymer ?
#
loop_
_entity_poly.entity_id
_entity_poly.type
_entity_poly.pdbx_seq_one_letter_code
_entity_poly.pdbx_strand_id
1 'polypeptide(L)'
;MPAGYFAPASVEELLGTPLRQQYLQTLWDYSSLPRNLYQQYYLTPLEQCVLLMQQFPVAEQGRMRTPVGWSIVFLKRWQTR
;
A
#
# COMPACT_ATOMS: atom_id res chain seq x y z
N MET A 1 22.10 -4.99 -3.96
CA MET A 1 21.03 -4.01 -4.26
C MET A 1 21.59 -2.62 -3.95
N PRO A 2 21.38 -1.61 -4.82
CA PRO A 2 21.83 -0.24 -4.53
C PRO A 2 21.12 0.31 -3.29
N ALA A 3 21.82 1.16 -2.54
CA ALA A 3 21.31 1.76 -1.31
C ALA A 3 20.01 2.53 -1.58
N GLY A 4 18.93 2.20 -0.87
CA GLY A 4 17.62 2.85 -1.02
C GLY A 4 16.52 1.98 -1.63
N TYR A 5 16.84 0.78 -2.12
CA TYR A 5 15.85 -0.23 -2.54
C TYR A 5 15.74 -1.34 -1.48
N PHE A 6 14.52 -1.54 -0.97
CA PHE A 6 14.19 -2.68 -0.13
C PHE A 6 13.75 -3.85 -1.00
N ALA A 7 14.03 -5.08 -0.57
CA ALA A 7 13.45 -6.26 -1.22
C ALA A 7 11.91 -6.18 -1.10
N PRO A 8 11.16 -6.40 -2.19
CA PRO A 8 9.71 -6.37 -2.14
C PRO A 8 9.22 -7.46 -1.19
N ALA A 9 8.51 -7.06 -0.13
CA ALA A 9 7.81 -7.97 0.76
C ALA A 9 6.60 -8.57 0.04
N SER A 10 6.18 -9.77 0.46
CA SER A 10 5.01 -10.39 -0.16
C SER A 10 3.74 -9.57 0.11
N VAL A 11 2.80 -9.59 -0.83
CA VAL A 11 1.53 -8.88 -0.67
C VAL A 11 0.75 -9.43 0.53
N GLU A 12 0.86 -10.72 0.78
CA GLU A 12 0.28 -11.40 1.93
C GLU A 12 0.85 -10.88 3.25
N GLU A 13 2.15 -10.62 3.35
CA GLU A 13 2.75 -10.01 4.55
C GLU A 13 2.32 -8.55 4.72
N LEU A 14 2.17 -7.81 3.61
CA LEU A 14 1.76 -6.41 3.66
C LEU A 14 0.30 -6.28 4.03
N LEU A 15 -0.59 -7.06 3.43
CA LEU A 15 -2.03 -7.02 3.69
C LEU A 15 -2.44 -7.85 4.90
N GLY A 16 -1.56 -8.76 5.34
CA GLY A 16 -1.74 -9.61 6.52
C GLY A 16 -1.55 -8.90 7.85
N THR A 17 -1.18 -7.61 7.86
CA THR A 17 -1.11 -6.87 9.11
C THR A 17 -2.52 -6.75 9.74
N PRO A 18 -2.64 -6.88 11.07
CA PRO A 18 -3.94 -6.99 11.73
C PRO A 18 -4.86 -5.79 11.47
N LEU A 19 -4.27 -4.59 11.38
CA LEU A 19 -5.00 -3.37 11.05
C LEU A 19 -5.58 -3.42 9.61
N ARG A 20 -4.80 -3.90 8.63
CA ARG A 20 -5.25 -3.99 7.23
C ARG A 20 -6.29 -5.10 7.06
N GLN A 21 -6.11 -6.23 7.72
CA GLN A 21 -7.11 -7.30 7.79
C GLN A 21 -8.44 -6.76 8.35
N GLN A 22 -8.41 -5.96 9.41
CA GLN A 22 -9.62 -5.35 9.98
C GLN A 22 -10.31 -4.41 8.98
N TYR A 23 -9.55 -3.59 8.24
CA TYR A 23 -10.12 -2.73 7.20
C TYR A 23 -10.70 -3.53 6.04
N LEU A 24 -10.01 -4.57 5.57
CA LEU A 24 -10.51 -5.45 4.52
C LEU A 24 -11.80 -6.15 4.96
N GLN A 25 -11.87 -6.62 6.20
CA GLN A 25 -13.06 -7.23 6.78
C GLN A 25 -14.22 -6.24 6.81
N THR A 26 -13.99 -5.02 7.29
CA THR A 26 -14.98 -3.94 7.28
C THR A 26 -15.47 -3.64 5.85
N LEU A 27 -14.54 -3.55 4.90
CA LEU A 27 -14.85 -3.25 3.50
C LEU A 27 -15.68 -4.39 2.87
N TRP A 28 -15.38 -5.64 3.23
CA TRP A 28 -16.17 -6.80 2.85
C TRP A 28 -17.57 -6.75 3.47
N ASP A 29 -17.69 -6.48 4.77
CA ASP A 29 -18.96 -6.45 5.48
C ASP A 29 -19.92 -5.37 4.94
N TYR A 30 -19.39 -4.24 4.44
CA TYR A 30 -20.17 -3.20 3.76
C TYR A 30 -20.40 -3.47 2.28
N SER A 31 -19.69 -4.43 1.69
CA SER A 31 -19.89 -4.80 0.29
C SER A 31 -21.08 -5.75 0.19
N SER A 32 -22.10 -5.36 -0.55
CA SER A 32 -23.21 -6.25 -0.95
C SER A 32 -22.82 -7.19 -2.10
N LEU A 33 -21.52 -7.40 -2.30
CA LEU A 33 -20.95 -8.13 -3.43
C LEU A 33 -20.69 -9.60 -3.06
N PRO A 34 -20.86 -10.53 -4.01
CA PRO A 34 -20.41 -11.90 -3.81
C PRO A 34 -18.88 -11.95 -3.73
N ARG A 35 -18.36 -12.92 -2.96
CA ARG A 35 -16.93 -13.06 -2.64
C ARG A 35 -16.02 -13.03 -3.87
N ASN A 36 -16.44 -13.67 -4.97
CA ASN A 36 -15.68 -13.70 -6.22
C ASN A 36 -15.50 -12.30 -6.83
N LEU A 37 -16.56 -11.48 -6.82
CA LEU A 37 -16.49 -10.12 -7.35
C LEU A 37 -15.72 -9.20 -6.41
N TYR A 38 -15.85 -9.38 -5.09
CA TYR A 38 -15.04 -8.64 -4.14
C TYR A 38 -13.54 -8.93 -4.34
N GLN A 39 -13.16 -10.19 -4.50
CA GLN A 39 -11.78 -10.54 -4.81
C GLN A 39 -11.29 -9.87 -6.09
N GLN A 40 -12.07 -9.98 -7.17
CA GLN A 40 -11.69 -9.44 -8.48
C GLN A 40 -11.62 -7.90 -8.52
N TYR A 41 -12.56 -7.21 -7.87
CA TYR A 41 -12.67 -5.75 -7.97
C TYR A 41 -12.01 -4.99 -6.82
N TYR A 42 -11.80 -5.61 -5.67
CA TYR A 42 -11.16 -4.96 -4.52
C TYR A 42 -9.80 -5.54 -4.22
N LEU A 43 -9.68 -6.86 -4.01
CA LEU A 43 -8.41 -7.46 -3.60
C LEU A 43 -7.37 -7.42 -4.73
N THR A 44 -7.68 -7.94 -5.91
CA THR A 44 -6.74 -7.97 -7.04
C THR A 44 -6.12 -6.61 -7.36
N PRO A 45 -6.88 -5.51 -7.55
CA PRO A 45 -6.26 -4.21 -7.81
C PRO A 45 -5.49 -3.66 -6.60
N LEU A 46 -5.91 -3.98 -5.37
CA LEU A 46 -5.23 -3.53 -4.16
C LEU A 46 -3.87 -4.22 -3.98
N GLU A 47 -3.77 -5.51 -4.31
CA GLU A 47 -2.51 -6.24 -4.38
C GLU A 47 -1.56 -5.65 -5.41
N GLN A 48 -2.06 -5.35 -6.62
CA GLN A 48 -1.27 -4.71 -7.68
C GLN A 48 -0.78 -3.31 -7.26
N CYS A 49 -1.64 -2.51 -6.62
CA CYS A 49 -1.27 -1.22 -6.08
C CYS A 49 -0.13 -1.34 -5.06
N VAL A 50 -0.21 -2.30 -4.14
CA VAL A 50 0.82 -2.50 -3.12
C VAL A 50 2.15 -2.94 -3.75
N LEU A 51 2.13 -3.83 -4.74
CA LEU A 51 3.31 -4.22 -5.50
C LEU A 51 3.96 -3.03 -6.23
N LEU A 52 3.14 -2.20 -6.90
CA LEU A 52 3.62 -0.99 -7.58
C LEU A 52 4.22 0.01 -6.58
N MET A 53 3.58 0.18 -5.43
CA MET A 53 4.04 1.09 -4.38
C MET A 53 5.41 0.71 -3.81
N GLN A 54 5.76 -0.59 -3.82
CA GLN A 54 7.09 -1.06 -3.42
C GLN A 54 8.20 -0.78 -4.44
N GLN A 55 7.86 -0.49 -5.70
CA GLN A 55 8.86 -0.20 -6.74
C GLN A 55 9.40 1.23 -6.66
N PHE A 56 8.78 2.10 -5.87
CA PHE A 56 9.24 3.47 -5.71
C PHE A 56 10.44 3.53 -4.75
N PRO A 57 11.56 4.14 -5.17
CA PRO A 57 12.69 4.33 -4.27
C PRO A 57 12.28 5.22 -3.10
N VAL A 58 12.61 4.81 -1.87
CA VAL A 58 12.45 5.64 -0.68
C VAL A 58 13.47 6.77 -0.80
N ALA A 59 13.02 7.95 -1.24
CA ALA A 59 13.87 9.12 -1.36
C ALA A 59 14.28 9.61 0.04
N GLU A 60 15.39 9.11 0.55
CA GLU A 60 16.16 9.84 1.54
C GLU A 60 16.91 10.97 0.83
N GLN A 61 16.68 12.20 1.30
CA GLN A 61 17.52 13.41 1.22
C GLN A 61 16.84 14.65 0.61
N GLY A 62 16.45 15.55 1.52
CA GLY A 62 16.80 16.97 1.45
C GLY A 62 15.95 17.90 0.58
N ARG A 63 15.15 18.76 1.24
CA ARG A 63 14.58 20.03 0.72
C ARG A 63 13.79 19.93 -0.60
N MET A 64 12.48 19.67 -0.50
CA MET A 64 11.55 20.03 -1.58
C MET A 64 11.10 21.49 -1.45
N ARG A 65 11.69 22.33 -2.31
CA ARG A 65 11.11 23.60 -2.75
C ARG A 65 10.56 23.37 -4.15
N THR A 66 9.35 22.79 -4.27
CA THR A 66 8.39 22.87 -5.41
C THR A 66 7.31 21.77 -5.33
N PRO A 67 6.10 21.99 -5.88
CA PRO A 67 4.84 21.44 -5.36
C PRO A 67 4.40 20.13 -6.03
N VAL A 68 5.27 19.12 -6.08
CA VAL A 68 4.91 17.71 -6.39
C VAL A 68 4.93 16.81 -5.14
N GLY A 69 5.08 17.42 -3.96
CA GLY A 69 5.24 16.79 -2.65
C GLY A 69 4.02 16.10 -2.05
N TRP A 70 3.19 15.44 -2.86
CA TRP A 70 2.07 14.63 -2.37
C TRP A 70 2.47 13.16 -2.29
N SER A 71 3.17 12.60 -3.26
CA SER A 71 3.47 11.16 -3.27
C SER A 71 4.40 10.70 -2.12
N ILE A 72 5.32 11.57 -1.70
CA ILE A 72 6.39 11.26 -0.74
C ILE A 72 6.03 11.57 0.72
N VAL A 73 5.04 12.44 0.96
CA VAL A 73 4.48 12.66 2.30
C VAL A 73 3.56 11.50 2.70
N PHE A 74 2.91 10.86 1.72
CA PHE A 74 1.96 9.78 1.99
C PHE A 74 2.61 8.52 2.56
N LEU A 75 3.83 8.17 2.13
CA LEU A 75 4.54 7.01 2.68
C LEU A 75 5.06 7.23 4.11
N LYS A 76 5.56 8.44 4.44
CA LYS A 76 6.02 8.74 5.81
C LYS A 76 4.88 8.83 6.83
N ARG A 77 3.63 8.98 6.39
CA ARG A 77 2.43 9.01 7.26
C ARG A 77 1.88 7.61 7.55
N TRP A 78 2.06 6.64 6.65
CA TRP A 78 1.48 5.29 6.77
C TRP A 78 2.23 4.34 7.70
N GLN A 79 3.39 4.74 8.22
CA GLN A 79 4.21 3.91 9.11
C GLN A 79 4.33 4.45 10.55
N THR A 80 3.62 5.54 10.88
CA THR A 80 3.73 6.19 12.19
C THR A 80 2.38 6.48 12.86
N ARG A 81 1.36 5.63 12.64
CA ARG A 81 0.24 5.40 13.57
C ARG A 81 -0.29 3.98 13.43
#